data_AF-A0A9X1BC91-F1
#
_entry.id   AF-A0A9X1BC91-F1
#
_cell.length_a   1.000
_cell.length_b   1.000
_cell.length_c   1.000
_cell.angle_alpha   90.00
_cell.angle_beta   90.00
_cell.angle_gamma   90.00
#
_symmetry.space_group_name_H-M   'P 1'
#
loop_
_entity.id
_entity.type
_entity.pdbx_description
1 polymer ?
#
loop_
_entity_poly.entity_id
_entity_poly.type
_entity_poly.pdbx_seq_one_letter_code
_entity_poly.pdbx_strand_id
1 'polypeptide(L)'
;MVTLEKSIQPIIESVYESLTDLEKKIADYFLSDQVMQDDLSAQSVAKRLYVSLSSLTRFAKKCGFTGYRQFVYEFEGSNQEIQNVSRHITKSVLSDYGELLNKTFSLIDEEQFLRVSRMLDKAKRVYIYGMGSSGLVAREMEFRFMRLGMICKAITDDHMIRVNEVMLDEECLVIGISLSGETKEILDAVYQAKQRGSRTVLITSKTSAFLKERCEELVSVAVKESLPQGTLISPQFPVLVVVDIFYAYYVDLDREKRNHIFTNTLSALNMHKKEDEQ
;
A
#
# COMPACT_ATOMS: atom_id res chain seq x y z
N MET A 1 -11.11 15.71 -3.50
CA MET A 1 -10.09 16.31 -2.61
C MET A 1 -10.11 15.51 -1.33
N VAL A 2 -8.95 15.06 -0.85
CA VAL A 2 -8.85 14.42 0.48
C VAL A 2 -9.00 15.54 1.51
N THR A 3 -10.04 15.50 2.34
CA THR A 3 -10.21 16.43 3.45
C THR A 3 -9.23 16.03 4.56
N LEU A 4 -8.26 16.90 4.85
CA LEU A 4 -7.23 16.66 5.88
C LEU A 4 -7.60 17.41 7.17
N GLU A 5 -8.40 16.76 7.99
CA GLU A 5 -8.75 17.20 9.34
C GLU A 5 -7.97 16.38 10.37
N LYS A 6 -7.64 17.00 11.51
CA LYS A 6 -7.11 16.21 12.61
C LYS A 6 -8.26 15.38 13.17
N SER A 7 -7.98 14.17 13.59
CA SER A 7 -8.94 13.31 14.29
C SER A 7 -8.25 12.72 15.51
N ILE A 8 -8.98 12.52 16.60
CA ILE A 8 -8.46 11.77 17.75
C ILE A 8 -8.68 10.25 17.59
N GLN A 9 -9.37 9.80 16.54
CA GLN A 9 -9.58 8.38 16.26
C GLN A 9 -8.27 7.57 16.20
N PRO A 10 -7.17 8.04 15.55
CA PRO A 10 -5.90 7.32 15.57
C PRO A 10 -5.33 7.12 16.98
N ILE A 11 -5.64 8.02 17.92
CA ILE A 11 -5.24 7.87 19.33
C ILE A 11 -6.03 6.74 19.98
N ILE A 12 -7.35 6.68 19.74
CA ILE A 12 -8.23 5.61 20.24
C ILE A 12 -7.77 4.25 19.69
N GLU A 13 -7.51 4.16 18.38
CA GLU A 13 -7.01 2.95 17.71
C GLU A 13 -5.68 2.49 18.30
N SER A 14 -4.75 3.42 18.56
CA SER A 14 -3.41 3.09 19.08
C SER A 14 -3.42 2.41 20.46
N VAL A 15 -4.46 2.66 21.27
CA VAL A 15 -4.60 2.06 22.61
C VAL A 15 -5.63 0.93 22.65
N TYR A 16 -6.31 0.64 21.54
CA TYR A 16 -7.49 -0.24 21.48
C TYR A 16 -7.23 -1.61 22.09
N GLU A 17 -6.08 -2.24 21.79
CA GLU A 17 -5.75 -3.56 22.33
C GLU A 17 -5.45 -3.59 23.83
N SER A 18 -5.18 -2.43 24.44
CA SER A 18 -4.99 -2.29 25.89
C SER A 18 -6.30 -2.01 26.66
N LEU A 19 -7.41 -1.86 25.94
CA LEU A 19 -8.72 -1.55 26.51
C LEU A 19 -9.39 -2.84 27.02
N THR A 20 -10.10 -2.71 28.15
CA THR A 20 -11.03 -3.74 28.63
C THR A 20 -12.24 -3.84 27.69
N ASP A 21 -13.00 -4.94 27.72
CA ASP A 21 -14.18 -5.12 26.85
C ASP A 21 -15.18 -3.95 26.94
N LEU A 22 -15.36 -3.41 28.15
CA LEU A 22 -16.25 -2.28 28.39
C LEU A 22 -15.68 -0.96 27.85
N GLU A 23 -14.36 -0.79 27.83
CA GLU A 23 -13.68 0.35 27.21
C GLU A 23 -13.61 0.20 25.68
N LYS A 24 -13.47 -1.02 25.14
CA LYS A 24 -13.58 -1.31 23.70
C LYS A 24 -14.96 -0.91 23.19
N LYS A 25 -16.03 -1.20 23.93
CA LYS A 25 -17.39 -0.72 23.62
C LYS A 25 -17.49 0.81 23.53
N ILE A 26 -16.75 1.53 24.39
CA ILE A 26 -16.70 3.01 24.35
C ILE A 26 -15.86 3.46 23.14
N ALA A 27 -14.74 2.80 22.85
CA ALA A 27 -13.91 3.06 21.69
C ALA A 27 -14.68 2.88 20.38
N ASP A 28 -15.36 1.73 20.21
CA ASP A 28 -16.16 1.40 19.03
C ASP A 28 -17.25 2.45 18.77
N TYR A 29 -17.85 2.99 19.84
CA TYR A 29 -18.78 4.10 19.71
C TYR A 29 -18.09 5.31 19.07
N PHE A 30 -17.02 5.86 19.67
CA PHE A 30 -16.32 7.04 19.15
C PHE A 30 -15.60 6.82 17.81
N LEU A 31 -15.32 5.57 17.42
CA LEU A 31 -14.78 5.22 16.11
C LEU A 31 -15.87 5.08 15.03
N SER A 32 -17.16 5.10 15.40
CA SER A 32 -18.26 4.98 14.45
C SER A 32 -18.71 6.33 13.86
N ASP A 33 -19.16 6.30 12.61
CA ASP A 33 -19.69 7.48 11.88
C ASP A 33 -20.94 8.08 12.54
N GLN A 34 -21.64 7.31 13.39
CA GLN A 34 -22.90 7.72 14.01
C GLN A 34 -22.74 8.76 15.12
N VAL A 35 -21.54 8.92 15.68
CA VAL A 35 -21.29 9.78 16.84
C VAL A 35 -21.35 11.26 16.51
N MET A 36 -21.15 11.64 15.25
CA MET A 36 -21.05 13.05 14.83
C MET A 36 -22.33 13.88 15.06
N GLN A 37 -23.46 13.24 15.36
CA GLN A 37 -24.75 13.90 15.62
C GLN A 37 -25.28 13.70 17.05
N ASP A 38 -24.54 13.00 17.91
CA ASP A 38 -25.00 12.61 19.24
C ASP A 38 -24.63 13.65 20.32
N ASP A 39 -25.44 13.73 21.38
CA ASP A 39 -25.05 14.45 22.61
C ASP A 39 -23.92 13.69 23.32
N LEU A 40 -22.72 14.25 23.25
CA LEU A 40 -21.50 13.65 23.81
C LEU A 40 -21.32 13.91 25.30
N SER A 41 -22.31 14.50 26.00
CA SER A 41 -22.25 14.64 27.45
C SER A 41 -22.05 13.30 28.14
N ALA A 42 -21.28 13.30 29.23
CA ALA A 42 -20.89 12.06 29.91
C ALA A 42 -22.11 11.24 30.38
N GLN A 43 -23.19 11.93 30.76
CA GLN A 43 -24.43 11.29 31.21
C GLN A 43 -25.16 10.61 30.04
N SER A 44 -25.27 11.28 28.89
CA SER A 44 -25.92 10.75 27.69
C SER A 44 -25.19 9.53 27.14
N VAL A 45 -23.87 9.61 27.01
CA VAL A 45 -23.04 8.50 26.51
C VAL A 45 -23.02 7.33 27.50
N ALA A 46 -22.90 7.60 28.80
CA ALA A 46 -22.96 6.56 29.83
C ALA A 46 -24.28 5.78 29.78
N LYS A 47 -25.40 6.51 29.66
CA LYS A 47 -26.73 5.91 29.53
C LYS A 47 -26.89 5.11 28.25
N ARG A 48 -26.43 5.64 27.11
CA ARG A 48 -26.52 4.98 25.80
C ARG A 48 -25.76 3.67 25.73
N LEU A 49 -24.53 3.67 26.25
CA LEU A 49 -23.65 2.51 26.20
C LEU A 49 -23.84 1.56 27.39
N TYR A 50 -24.71 1.90 28.34
CA TYR A 50 -24.90 1.17 29.60
C TYR A 50 -23.59 1.01 30.38
N VAL A 51 -22.85 2.11 30.54
CA VAL A 51 -21.56 2.17 31.25
C VAL A 51 -21.59 3.21 32.37
N SER A 52 -20.64 3.13 33.30
CA SER A 52 -20.51 4.14 34.36
C SER A 52 -19.73 5.38 33.88
N LEU A 53 -19.97 6.53 34.52
CA LEU A 53 -19.17 7.75 34.30
C LEU A 53 -17.67 7.53 34.59
N SER A 54 -17.36 6.63 35.54
CA SER A 54 -15.98 6.28 35.89
C SER A 54 -15.30 5.50 34.76
N SER A 55 -16.07 4.68 34.03
CA SER A 55 -15.59 3.95 32.86
C SER A 55 -15.22 4.90 31.72
N LEU A 56 -16.06 5.90 31.44
CA LEU A 56 -15.77 6.95 30.45
C LEU A 56 -14.51 7.74 30.80
N THR A 57 -14.32 8.05 32.08
CA THR A 57 -13.12 8.77 32.56
C THR A 57 -11.85 7.92 32.44
N ARG A 58 -11.94 6.62 32.75
CA ARG A 58 -10.82 5.67 32.64
C ARG A 58 -10.40 5.48 31.18
N PHE A 59 -11.39 5.30 30.29
CA PHE A 59 -11.17 5.27 28.84
C PHE A 59 -10.42 6.52 28.35
N ALA A 60 -10.94 7.72 28.64
CA ALA A 60 -10.31 8.97 28.23
C ALA A 60 -8.85 9.12 28.75
N LYS A 61 -8.58 8.67 29.98
CA LYS A 61 -7.23 8.65 30.55
C LYS A 61 -6.30 7.67 29.85
N LYS A 62 -6.79 6.48 29.45
CA LYS A 62 -6.00 5.54 28.65
C LYS A 62 -5.66 6.11 27.27
N CYS A 63 -6.56 6.90 26.68
CA CYS A 63 -6.27 7.65 25.46
C CYS A 63 -5.35 8.88 25.66
N GLY A 64 -4.81 9.10 26.87
CA GLY A 64 -3.85 10.17 27.13
C GLY A 64 -4.46 11.53 27.52
N PHE A 65 -5.78 11.60 27.73
CA PHE A 65 -6.45 12.83 28.16
C PHE A 65 -6.58 12.90 29.68
N THR A 66 -6.69 14.12 30.22
CA THR A 66 -6.86 14.31 31.67
C THR A 66 -8.21 13.77 32.20
N GLY A 67 -9.21 13.67 31.33
CA GLY A 67 -10.53 13.08 31.62
C GLY A 67 -11.50 13.22 30.46
N TYR A 68 -12.73 12.71 30.63
CA TYR A 68 -13.73 12.60 29.56
C TYR A 68 -14.10 13.94 28.92
N ARG A 69 -14.16 15.02 29.70
CA ARG A 69 -14.45 16.36 29.17
C ARG A 69 -13.38 16.86 28.19
N GLN A 70 -12.09 16.64 28.49
CA GLN A 70 -11.02 17.01 27.56
C GLN A 70 -11.08 16.16 26.30
N PHE A 71 -11.33 14.85 26.47
CA PHE A 71 -11.51 13.94 25.34
C PHE A 71 -12.61 14.42 24.38
N VAL A 72 -13.80 14.75 24.89
CA VAL A 72 -14.91 15.24 24.05
C VAL A 72 -14.57 16.57 23.40
N TYR A 73 -13.95 17.51 24.11
CA TYR A 73 -13.53 18.79 23.54
C TYR A 73 -12.57 18.62 22.35
N GLU A 74 -11.60 17.70 22.46
CA GLU A 74 -10.65 17.41 21.38
C GLU A 74 -11.31 16.58 20.26
N PHE A 75 -12.28 15.72 20.60
CA PHE A 75 -13.08 14.95 19.64
C PHE A 75 -13.93 15.88 18.76
N GLU A 76 -14.62 16.85 19.37
CA GLU A 76 -15.43 17.86 18.68
C GLU A 76 -14.56 18.93 17.99
N GLY A 77 -13.47 19.34 18.65
CA GLY A 77 -12.51 20.35 18.18
C GLY A 77 -11.59 19.86 17.06
N SER A 78 -11.62 18.56 16.76
CA SER A 78 -10.92 17.94 15.63
C SER A 78 -11.34 18.55 14.26
N ASN A 79 -12.49 19.24 14.21
CA ASN A 79 -13.00 20.02 13.08
C ASN A 79 -12.54 21.50 13.01
N GLN A 80 -11.72 21.99 13.95
CA GLN A 80 -11.25 23.38 13.89
C GLN A 80 -9.90 23.46 13.19
N GLU A 81 -9.87 24.24 12.08
CA GLU A 81 -8.66 24.57 11.34
C GLU A 81 -7.63 25.22 12.26
N ILE A 82 -6.71 24.40 12.79
CA ILE A 82 -5.56 24.99 13.44
C ILE A 82 -4.72 25.59 12.30
N GLN A 83 -4.60 26.92 12.26
CA GLN A 83 -3.65 27.66 11.43
C GLN A 83 -2.28 27.70 12.11
N ASN A 84 -1.20 27.73 11.31
CA ASN A 84 0.18 28.17 11.62
C ASN A 84 1.24 27.30 10.91
N VAL A 85 1.67 27.81 9.74
CA VAL A 85 2.97 27.74 9.04
C VAL A 85 3.73 26.41 8.98
N SER A 86 3.91 25.67 10.08
CA SER A 86 4.45 24.29 10.09
C SER A 86 3.54 23.27 9.37
N ARG A 87 2.26 23.62 9.17
CA ARG A 87 1.26 22.78 8.50
C ARG A 87 1.36 22.76 6.98
N HIS A 88 2.00 23.73 6.33
CA HIS A 88 1.92 23.84 4.86
C HIS A 88 2.66 22.70 4.15
N ILE A 89 3.84 22.30 4.63
CA ILE A 89 4.63 21.22 4.02
C ILE A 89 3.94 19.87 4.26
N THR A 90 3.54 19.58 5.50
CA THR A 90 2.85 18.32 5.84
C THR A 90 1.53 18.18 5.08
N LYS A 91 0.69 19.23 5.04
CA LYS A 91 -0.55 19.22 4.24
C LYS A 91 -0.25 19.06 2.76
N SER A 92 0.80 19.69 2.22
CA SER A 92 1.20 19.54 0.82
C SER A 92 1.63 18.11 0.50
N VAL A 93 2.45 17.47 1.34
CA VAL A 93 2.85 16.07 1.17
C VAL A 93 1.64 15.13 1.16
N LEU A 94 0.75 15.27 2.15
CA LEU A 94 -0.45 14.45 2.25
C LEU A 94 -1.44 14.71 1.10
N SER A 95 -1.58 15.97 0.68
CA SER A 95 -2.38 16.35 -0.49
C SER A 95 -1.81 15.75 -1.77
N ASP A 96 -0.48 15.74 -1.94
CA ASP A 96 0.18 15.16 -3.11
C ASP A 96 -0.01 13.65 -3.17
N TYR A 97 0.06 12.95 -2.03
CA TYR A 97 -0.30 11.53 -1.97
C TYR A 97 -1.79 11.29 -2.28
N GLY A 98 -2.70 12.11 -1.74
CA GLY A 98 -4.12 12.04 -2.04
C GLY A 98 -4.44 12.28 -3.51
N GLU A 99 -3.78 13.23 -4.14
CA GLU A 99 -3.87 13.49 -5.59
C GLU A 99 -3.36 12.30 -6.40
N LEU A 100 -2.20 11.73 -6.03
CA LEU A 100 -1.65 10.54 -6.68
C LEU A 100 -2.62 9.37 -6.60
N LEU A 101 -3.23 9.09 -5.46
CA LEU A 101 -4.21 8.01 -5.31
C LEU A 101 -5.42 8.21 -6.24
N ASN A 102 -5.96 9.42 -6.31
CA ASN A 102 -7.09 9.73 -7.20
C ASN A 102 -6.72 9.57 -8.68
N LYS A 103 -5.51 10.02 -9.06
CA LYS A 103 -5.00 9.84 -10.43
C LYS A 103 -4.76 8.37 -10.75
N THR A 104 -4.18 7.60 -9.82
CA THR A 104 -3.99 6.16 -9.98
C THR A 104 -5.33 5.48 -10.20
N PHE A 105 -6.34 5.77 -9.37
CA PHE A 105 -7.69 5.24 -9.54
C PHE A 105 -8.28 5.53 -10.93
N SER A 106 -8.05 6.75 -11.45
CA SER A 106 -8.51 7.14 -12.79
C SER A 106 -7.79 6.44 -13.94
N LEU A 107 -6.60 5.87 -13.69
CA LEU A 107 -5.79 5.16 -14.69
C LEU A 107 -5.95 3.63 -14.61
N ILE A 108 -6.54 3.10 -13.55
CA ILE A 108 -6.73 1.65 -13.39
C ILE A 108 -7.69 1.15 -14.47
N ASP A 109 -7.24 0.13 -15.19
CA ASP A 109 -8.05 -0.71 -16.07
C ASP A 109 -8.17 -2.09 -15.41
N GLU A 110 -9.32 -2.37 -14.79
CA GLU A 110 -9.55 -3.62 -14.06
C GLU A 110 -9.37 -4.87 -14.94
N GLU A 111 -9.75 -4.79 -16.22
CA GLU A 111 -9.56 -5.89 -17.17
C GLU A 111 -8.08 -6.12 -17.48
N GLN A 112 -7.28 -5.04 -17.60
CA GLN A 112 -5.82 -5.16 -17.71
C GLN A 112 -5.23 -5.81 -16.47
N PHE A 113 -5.65 -5.40 -15.27
CA PHE A 113 -5.14 -5.96 -14.03
C PHE A 113 -5.46 -7.46 -13.91
N LEU A 114 -6.66 -7.87 -14.31
CA LEU A 114 -7.04 -9.28 -14.36
C LEU A 114 -6.20 -10.07 -15.37
N ARG A 115 -5.91 -9.50 -16.56
CA ARG A 115 -5.02 -10.13 -17.56
C ARG A 115 -3.60 -10.31 -17.03
N VAL A 116 -3.02 -9.28 -16.42
CA VAL A 116 -1.66 -9.33 -15.85
C VAL A 116 -1.59 -10.33 -14.69
N SER A 117 -2.60 -10.38 -13.81
CA SER A 117 -2.63 -11.37 -12.72
C SER A 117 -2.73 -12.81 -13.23
N ARG A 118 -3.43 -13.05 -14.34
CA ARG A 118 -3.42 -14.36 -15.02
C ARG A 118 -2.05 -14.69 -15.64
N MET A 119 -1.31 -13.69 -16.13
CA MET A 119 0.08 -13.89 -16.58
C MET A 119 0.98 -14.28 -15.41
N LEU A 120 0.83 -13.61 -14.26
CA LEU A 120 1.55 -13.94 -13.02
C LEU A 120 1.26 -15.36 -12.52
N ASP A 121 0.01 -15.83 -12.63
CA ASP A 121 -0.39 -17.18 -12.18
C ASP A 121 0.11 -18.30 -13.10
N LYS A 122 0.16 -18.04 -14.42
CA LYS A 122 0.63 -19.01 -15.41
C LYS A 122 2.15 -19.11 -15.52
N ALA A 123 2.87 -18.04 -15.20
CA ALA A 123 4.33 -18.01 -15.33
C ALA A 123 4.99 -18.95 -14.30
N LYS A 124 5.93 -19.77 -14.76
CA LYS A 124 6.73 -20.61 -13.84
C LYS A 124 7.83 -19.82 -13.15
N ARG A 125 8.34 -18.78 -13.83
CA ARG A 125 9.38 -17.89 -13.33
C ARG A 125 9.02 -16.44 -13.64
N VAL A 126 9.11 -15.58 -12.64
CA VAL A 126 8.85 -14.14 -12.81
C VAL A 126 10.12 -13.35 -12.52
N TYR A 127 10.58 -12.54 -13.47
CA TYR A 127 11.72 -11.65 -13.30
C TYR A 127 11.26 -10.20 -13.27
N ILE A 128 11.66 -9.47 -12.23
CA ILE A 128 11.22 -8.09 -11.99
C ILE A 128 12.43 -7.18 -12.14
N TYR A 129 12.48 -6.40 -13.21
CA TYR A 129 13.60 -5.52 -13.51
C TYR A 129 13.28 -4.09 -13.07
N GLY A 130 14.20 -3.48 -12.33
CA GLY A 130 14.08 -2.08 -11.95
C GLY A 130 15.39 -1.54 -11.41
N MET A 131 15.76 -0.31 -11.77
CA MET A 131 16.98 0.34 -11.31
C MET A 131 16.68 1.49 -10.35
N GLY A 132 17.60 1.79 -9.43
CA GLY A 132 17.45 2.86 -8.44
C GLY A 132 16.20 2.68 -7.58
N SER A 133 15.36 3.72 -7.48
CA SER A 133 14.10 3.66 -6.72
C SER A 133 13.14 2.58 -7.25
N SER A 134 13.07 2.37 -8.57
CA SER A 134 12.27 1.28 -9.15
C SER A 134 12.77 -0.10 -8.73
N GLY A 135 14.08 -0.24 -8.48
CA GLY A 135 14.68 -1.47 -7.98
C GLY A 135 14.26 -1.80 -6.55
N LEU A 136 14.01 -0.79 -5.71
CA LEU A 136 13.44 -1.00 -4.37
C LEU A 136 12.01 -1.53 -4.45
N VAL A 137 11.20 -0.98 -5.36
CA VAL A 137 9.85 -1.50 -5.62
C VAL A 137 9.89 -2.92 -6.18
N ALA A 138 10.84 -3.22 -7.07
CA ALA A 138 11.03 -4.57 -7.60
C ALA A 138 11.32 -5.59 -6.49
N ARG A 139 12.17 -5.22 -5.52
CA ARG A 139 12.51 -6.06 -4.35
C ARG A 139 11.34 -6.23 -3.39
N GLU A 140 10.55 -5.19 -3.18
CA GLU A 140 9.31 -5.28 -2.39
C GLU A 140 8.30 -6.24 -3.05
N MET A 141 8.15 -6.12 -4.37
CA MET A 141 7.32 -7.04 -5.15
C MET A 141 7.84 -8.48 -5.08
N GLU A 142 9.15 -8.72 -5.23
CA GLU A 142 9.76 -10.05 -5.03
C GLU A 142 9.39 -10.61 -3.65
N PHE A 143 9.67 -9.84 -2.58
CA PHE A 143 9.40 -10.26 -1.21
C PHE A 143 7.93 -10.64 -0.99
N ARG A 144 6.99 -9.80 -1.42
CA ARG A 144 5.57 -10.04 -1.21
C ARG A 144 5.04 -11.24 -1.98
N PHE A 145 5.39 -11.37 -3.25
CA PHE A 145 4.87 -12.45 -4.07
C PHE A 145 5.51 -13.81 -3.75
N MET A 146 6.78 -13.84 -3.29
CA MET A 146 7.39 -15.07 -2.75
C MET A 146 6.62 -15.62 -1.55
N ARG A 147 6.06 -14.75 -0.69
CA ARG A 147 5.21 -15.20 0.45
C ARG A 147 3.91 -15.88 0.01
N LEU A 148 3.51 -15.71 -1.25
CA LEU A 148 2.38 -16.40 -1.88
C LEU A 148 2.80 -17.63 -2.71
N GLY A 149 4.07 -18.02 -2.62
CA GLY A 149 4.63 -19.19 -3.31
C GLY A 149 5.02 -18.93 -4.76
N MET A 150 5.10 -17.67 -5.19
CA MET A 150 5.60 -17.34 -6.52
C MET A 150 7.12 -17.50 -6.59
N ILE A 151 7.60 -18.15 -7.65
CA ILE A 151 9.03 -18.17 -7.96
C ILE A 151 9.34 -16.89 -8.73
N CYS A 152 9.83 -15.88 -8.02
CA CYS A 152 10.19 -14.60 -8.61
C CYS A 152 11.56 -14.09 -8.16
N LYS A 153 12.15 -13.21 -8.97
CA LYS A 153 13.44 -12.58 -8.67
C LYS A 153 13.47 -11.12 -9.10
N ALA A 154 13.79 -10.21 -8.18
CA ALA A 154 14.14 -8.84 -8.55
C ALA A 154 15.60 -8.78 -9.04
N ILE A 155 15.81 -8.14 -10.19
CA ILE A 155 17.13 -7.86 -10.74
C ILE A 155 17.27 -6.34 -10.90
N THR A 156 18.20 -5.78 -10.13
CA THR A 156 18.36 -4.33 -9.99
C THR A 156 19.69 -3.81 -10.51
N ASP A 157 20.40 -4.65 -11.25
CA ASP A 157 21.73 -4.42 -11.81
C ASP A 157 21.70 -4.73 -13.31
N ASP A 158 22.26 -3.85 -14.13
CA ASP A 158 22.17 -3.92 -15.59
C ASP A 158 22.96 -5.11 -16.17
N HIS A 159 24.11 -5.43 -15.59
CA HIS A 159 24.88 -6.62 -15.98
C HIS A 159 24.09 -7.89 -15.69
N MET A 160 23.45 -7.98 -14.53
CA MET A 160 22.60 -9.13 -14.19
C MET A 160 21.35 -9.23 -15.06
N ILE A 161 20.75 -8.10 -15.47
CA ILE A 161 19.65 -8.10 -16.44
C ILE A 161 20.09 -8.74 -17.75
N ARG A 162 21.23 -8.30 -18.31
CA ARG A 162 21.78 -8.85 -19.57
C ARG A 162 22.12 -10.33 -19.47
N VAL A 163 22.65 -10.78 -18.33
CA VAL A 163 22.90 -12.22 -18.09
C VAL A 163 21.58 -13.00 -18.02
N ASN A 164 20.56 -12.45 -17.36
CA ASN A 164 19.26 -13.10 -17.23
C ASN A 164 18.52 -13.23 -18.56
N GLU A 165 18.62 -12.24 -19.45
CA GLU A 165 17.99 -12.22 -20.77
C GLU A 165 18.28 -13.49 -21.59
N VAL A 166 19.46 -14.09 -21.45
CA VAL A 166 19.86 -15.30 -22.18
C VAL A 166 19.09 -16.54 -21.71
N MET A 167 18.56 -16.52 -20.49
CA MET A 167 17.85 -17.65 -19.84
C MET A 167 16.32 -17.53 -19.92
N LEU A 168 15.81 -16.54 -20.64
CA LEU A 168 14.38 -16.29 -20.82
C LEU A 168 13.78 -17.20 -21.91
N ASP A 169 12.57 -17.67 -21.65
CA ASP A 169 11.76 -18.51 -22.54
C ASP A 169 10.25 -18.26 -22.33
N GLU A 170 9.40 -19.05 -22.98
CA GLU A 170 7.93 -18.94 -22.89
C GLU A 170 7.34 -19.19 -21.49
N GLU A 171 8.09 -19.80 -20.57
CA GLU A 171 7.63 -20.07 -19.20
C GLU A 171 7.89 -18.90 -18.25
N CYS A 172 8.56 -17.85 -18.76
CA CYS A 172 8.91 -16.66 -18.03
C CYS A 172 7.91 -15.51 -18.23
N LEU A 173 7.72 -14.75 -17.16
CA LEU A 173 7.15 -13.41 -17.19
C LEU A 173 8.20 -12.40 -16.77
N VAL A 174 8.42 -11.37 -17.59
CA VAL A 174 9.30 -10.24 -17.26
C VAL A 174 8.48 -9.00 -16.98
N ILE A 175 8.73 -8.37 -15.83
CA ILE A 175 8.10 -7.11 -15.41
C ILE A 175 9.17 -6.05 -15.33
N GLY A 176 9.16 -5.10 -16.27
CA GLY A 176 10.03 -3.93 -16.22
C GLY A 176 9.37 -2.78 -15.46
N ILE A 177 10.10 -2.15 -14.54
CA ILE A 177 9.66 -0.96 -13.81
C ILE A 177 10.55 0.22 -14.19
N SER A 178 10.00 1.14 -14.98
CA SER A 178 10.67 2.37 -15.41
C SER A 178 9.70 3.54 -15.32
N LEU A 179 9.67 4.20 -14.17
CA LEU A 179 8.72 5.30 -13.94
C LEU A 179 8.89 6.43 -14.96
N SER A 180 10.13 6.79 -15.30
CA SER A 180 10.42 7.81 -16.32
C SER A 180 10.04 7.37 -17.74
N GLY A 181 10.00 6.06 -18.00
CA GLY A 181 9.84 5.52 -19.34
C GLY A 181 11.06 5.73 -20.24
N GLU A 182 12.23 6.01 -19.65
CA GLU A 182 13.45 6.42 -20.37
C GLU A 182 14.68 5.57 -20.04
N THR A 183 14.64 4.74 -19.00
CA THR A 183 15.75 3.84 -18.63
C THR A 183 15.95 2.75 -19.69
N LYS A 184 16.87 2.98 -20.62
CA LYS A 184 17.09 2.16 -21.82
C LYS A 184 17.33 0.70 -21.48
N GLU A 185 18.12 0.44 -20.44
CA GLU A 185 18.46 -0.91 -19.98
C GLU A 185 17.19 -1.71 -19.66
N ILE A 186 16.21 -1.09 -19.01
CA ILE A 186 14.91 -1.74 -18.70
C ILE A 186 14.05 -1.89 -19.96
N LEU A 187 13.98 -0.85 -20.79
CA LEU A 187 13.14 -0.87 -22.00
C LEU A 187 13.63 -1.89 -23.03
N ASP A 188 14.95 -2.03 -23.17
CA ASP A 188 15.58 -3.01 -24.04
C ASP A 188 15.43 -4.41 -23.47
N ALA A 189 15.65 -4.61 -22.16
CA ALA A 189 15.46 -5.91 -21.54
C ALA A 189 14.04 -6.46 -21.67
N VAL A 190 13.02 -5.61 -21.47
CA VAL A 190 11.62 -5.98 -21.67
C VAL A 190 11.36 -6.36 -23.14
N TYR A 191 11.90 -5.60 -24.08
CA TYR A 191 11.74 -5.91 -25.50
C TYR A 191 12.44 -7.21 -25.88
N GLN A 192 13.67 -7.45 -25.41
CA GLN A 192 14.40 -8.69 -25.65
C GLN A 192 13.67 -9.91 -25.05
N ALA A 193 13.10 -9.76 -23.86
CA ALA A 193 12.26 -10.80 -23.26
C ALA A 193 11.07 -11.17 -24.16
N LYS A 194 10.38 -10.15 -24.71
CA LYS A 194 9.27 -10.36 -25.66
C LYS A 194 9.72 -11.08 -26.92
N GLN A 195 10.87 -10.69 -27.50
CA GLN A 195 11.44 -11.35 -28.69
C GLN A 195 11.82 -12.81 -28.45
N ARG A 196 12.11 -13.18 -27.19
CA ARG A 196 12.44 -14.55 -26.77
C ARG A 196 11.21 -15.37 -26.36
N GLY A 197 10.00 -14.85 -26.55
CA GLY A 197 8.75 -15.55 -26.26
C GLY A 197 8.24 -15.41 -24.83
N SER A 198 8.98 -14.74 -23.94
CA SER A 198 8.48 -14.46 -22.59
C SER A 198 7.31 -13.49 -22.62
N ARG A 199 6.39 -13.67 -21.68
CA ARG A 199 5.32 -12.70 -21.40
C ARG A 199 5.95 -11.45 -20.80
N THR A 200 5.45 -10.26 -21.15
CA THR A 200 6.09 -9.00 -20.73
C THR A 200 5.11 -7.94 -20.25
N VAL A 201 5.44 -7.30 -19.13
CA VAL A 201 4.70 -6.18 -18.56
C VAL A 201 5.68 -5.03 -18.35
N LEU A 202 5.30 -3.82 -18.76
CA LEU A 202 6.05 -2.59 -18.48
C LEU A 202 5.21 -1.67 -17.60
N ILE A 203 5.72 -1.34 -16.42
CA ILE A 203 5.10 -0.41 -15.47
C ILE A 203 5.81 0.94 -15.60
N THR A 204 5.08 1.99 -15.97
CA THR A 204 5.65 3.31 -16.26
C THR A 204 4.63 4.44 -16.13
N SER A 205 5.09 5.69 -16.03
CA SER A 205 4.22 6.87 -16.08
C SER A 205 3.99 7.43 -17.49
N LYS A 206 4.65 6.85 -18.51
CA LYS A 206 4.61 7.32 -19.89
C LYS A 206 3.83 6.36 -20.78
N THR A 207 3.00 6.92 -21.64
CA THR A 207 2.27 6.14 -22.66
C THR A 207 2.64 6.65 -24.04
N SER A 208 3.21 5.79 -24.86
CA SER A 208 3.53 6.07 -26.26
C SER A 208 3.41 4.80 -27.11
N ALA A 209 3.25 4.96 -28.43
CA ALA A 209 3.22 3.82 -29.36
C ALA A 209 4.51 2.99 -29.25
N PHE A 210 5.66 3.65 -29.14
CA PHE A 210 6.97 3.01 -28.95
C PHE A 210 7.02 2.09 -27.73
N LEU A 211 6.47 2.51 -26.58
CA LEU A 211 6.45 1.68 -25.37
C LEU A 211 5.48 0.50 -25.49
N LYS A 212 4.32 0.72 -26.12
CA LYS A 212 3.31 -0.34 -26.37
C LYS A 212 3.84 -1.44 -27.30
N GLU A 213 4.64 -1.10 -28.30
CA GLU A 213 5.24 -2.09 -29.19
C GLU A 213 6.26 -2.99 -28.48
N ARG A 214 6.91 -2.48 -27.43
CA ARG A 214 8.01 -3.16 -26.73
C ARG A 214 7.59 -4.20 -25.71
N CYS A 215 6.39 -4.08 -25.16
CA CYS A 215 5.86 -5.02 -24.16
C CYS A 215 4.55 -5.63 -24.64
N GLU A 216 4.00 -6.58 -23.90
CA GLU A 216 2.67 -7.10 -24.14
C GLU A 216 1.61 -6.28 -23.39
N GLU A 217 1.86 -5.99 -22.11
CA GLU A 217 0.99 -5.15 -21.29
C GLU A 217 1.75 -3.91 -20.81
N LEU A 218 1.24 -2.72 -21.15
CA LEU A 218 1.75 -1.44 -20.67
C LEU A 218 0.85 -0.93 -19.55
N VAL A 219 1.34 -0.94 -18.32
CA VAL A 219 0.60 -0.54 -17.12
C VAL A 219 1.00 0.89 -16.75
N SER A 220 0.02 1.78 -16.80
CA SER A 220 0.22 3.20 -16.49
C SER A 220 0.18 3.48 -14.99
N VAL A 221 1.13 4.27 -14.52
CA VAL A 221 1.24 4.73 -13.13
C VAL A 221 1.09 6.24 -13.08
N ALA A 222 0.27 6.73 -12.16
CA ALA A 222 0.12 8.17 -11.95
C ALA A 222 1.41 8.79 -11.39
N VAL A 223 1.80 9.94 -11.93
CA VAL A 223 2.88 10.76 -11.40
C VAL A 223 2.48 12.23 -11.39
N LYS A 224 3.12 13.00 -10.51
CA LYS A 224 3.11 14.46 -10.56
C LYS A 224 4.29 14.94 -11.40
N GLU A 225 4.17 16.10 -12.03
CA GLU A 225 5.31 16.75 -12.69
C GLU A 225 6.48 16.84 -11.70
N SER A 226 7.71 16.54 -12.15
CA SER A 226 8.93 16.41 -11.35
C SER A 226 9.05 15.21 -10.38
N LEU A 227 8.03 14.35 -10.25
CA LEU A 227 8.09 13.18 -9.36
C LEU A 227 9.22 12.18 -9.71
N PRO A 228 9.50 11.86 -10.99
CA PRO A 228 10.58 10.93 -11.33
C PRO A 228 11.97 11.37 -10.85
N GLN A 229 12.17 12.67 -10.59
CA GLN A 229 13.41 13.22 -10.03
C GLN A 229 13.51 13.10 -8.51
N GLY A 230 12.48 12.58 -7.82
CA GLY A 230 12.47 12.37 -6.37
C GLY A 230 12.33 13.68 -5.58
N THR A 231 11.30 14.46 -5.90
CA THR A 231 11.01 15.74 -5.21
C THR A 231 10.37 15.53 -3.84
N LEU A 232 9.25 16.20 -3.52
CA LEU A 232 8.71 16.30 -2.16
C LEU A 232 8.22 14.96 -1.59
N ILE A 233 7.84 14.03 -2.47
CA ILE A 233 7.31 12.72 -2.12
C ILE A 233 8.02 11.61 -2.90
N SER A 234 7.97 10.38 -2.37
CA SER A 234 8.71 9.25 -2.95
C SER A 234 8.15 8.86 -4.33
N PRO A 235 9.01 8.69 -5.36
CA PRO A 235 8.58 8.18 -6.66
C PRO A 235 8.15 6.70 -6.61
N GLN A 236 8.45 5.99 -5.52
CA GLN A 236 8.10 4.59 -5.34
C GLN A 236 6.62 4.39 -5.05
N PHE A 237 6.01 5.33 -4.32
CA PHE A 237 4.65 5.19 -3.79
C PHE A 237 3.61 4.83 -4.86
N PRO A 238 3.48 5.53 -6.00
CA PRO A 238 2.43 5.19 -6.96
C PRO A 238 2.65 3.83 -7.63
N VAL A 239 3.91 3.37 -7.75
CA VAL A 239 4.23 2.03 -8.24
C VAL A 239 3.88 0.98 -7.18
N LEU A 240 4.16 1.24 -5.90
CA LEU A 240 3.80 0.36 -4.79
C LEU A 240 2.28 0.16 -4.71
N VAL A 241 1.49 1.21 -4.91
CA VAL A 241 0.02 1.08 -4.99
C VAL A 241 -0.40 0.14 -6.12
N VAL A 242 0.21 0.25 -7.31
CA VAL A 242 -0.07 -0.67 -8.43
C VAL A 242 0.36 -2.11 -8.11
N VAL A 243 1.52 -2.30 -7.46
CA VAL A 243 1.98 -3.61 -6.99
C VAL A 243 0.99 -4.21 -5.97
N ASP A 244 0.45 -3.40 -5.07
CA ASP A 244 -0.54 -3.84 -4.07
C ASP A 244 -1.85 -4.28 -4.72
N ILE A 245 -2.29 -3.58 -5.75
CA ILE A 245 -3.47 -3.96 -6.51
C ILE A 245 -3.20 -5.28 -7.26
N PHE A 246 -2.05 -5.43 -7.94
CA PHE A 246 -1.69 -6.72 -8.55
C PHE A 246 -1.63 -7.85 -7.52
N TYR A 247 -1.07 -7.59 -6.34
CA TYR A 247 -1.03 -8.55 -5.24
C TYR A 247 -2.45 -8.97 -4.82
N ALA A 248 -3.37 -8.01 -4.67
CA ALA A 248 -4.76 -8.29 -4.31
C ALA A 248 -5.45 -9.15 -5.38
N TYR A 249 -5.35 -8.78 -6.66
CA TYR A 249 -5.90 -9.57 -7.76
C TYR A 249 -5.29 -10.98 -7.83
N TYR A 250 -3.97 -11.10 -7.61
CA TYR A 250 -3.28 -12.38 -7.62
C TYR A 250 -3.72 -13.30 -6.47
N VAL A 251 -3.96 -12.74 -5.28
CA VAL A 251 -4.54 -13.49 -4.16
C VAL A 251 -5.96 -13.93 -4.50
N ASP A 252 -6.77 -13.06 -5.11
CA ASP A 252 -8.18 -13.34 -5.41
C ASP A 252 -8.37 -14.48 -6.43
N LEU A 253 -7.43 -14.65 -7.38
CA LEU A 253 -7.46 -15.74 -8.36
C LEU A 253 -7.53 -17.14 -7.75
N ASP A 254 -6.88 -17.36 -6.59
CA ASP A 254 -6.90 -18.64 -5.86
C ASP A 254 -6.72 -18.40 -4.35
N ARG A 255 -7.72 -17.76 -3.75
CA ARG A 255 -7.65 -17.25 -2.37
C ARG A 255 -7.31 -18.31 -1.34
N GLU A 256 -7.89 -19.50 -1.45
CA GLU A 256 -7.67 -20.63 -0.55
C GLU A 256 -6.19 -21.06 -0.57
N LYS A 257 -5.66 -21.39 -1.76
CA LYS A 257 -4.28 -21.83 -1.93
C LYS A 257 -3.29 -20.76 -1.48
N ARG A 258 -3.51 -19.51 -1.86
CA ARG A 258 -2.60 -18.39 -1.56
C ARG A 258 -2.55 -18.08 -0.07
N ASN A 259 -3.70 -18.09 0.61
CA ASN A 259 -3.75 -17.89 2.07
C ASN A 259 -3.09 -19.05 2.83
N HIS A 260 -3.23 -20.28 2.35
CA HIS A 260 -2.53 -21.43 2.94
C HIS A 260 -1.01 -21.27 2.86
N ILE A 261 -0.48 -20.94 1.66
CA ILE A 261 0.97 -20.70 1.49
C ILE A 261 1.45 -19.51 2.33
N PHE A 262 0.68 -18.41 2.36
CA PHE A 262 1.01 -17.25 3.18
C PHE A 262 1.11 -17.57 4.67
N THR A 263 0.20 -18.40 5.18
CA THR A 263 0.21 -18.84 6.59
C THR A 263 1.44 -19.70 6.90
N ASN A 264 1.81 -20.60 5.97
CA ASN A 264 3.00 -21.44 6.12
C ASN A 264 4.29 -20.59 6.11
N THR A 265 4.41 -19.63 5.19
CA THR A 265 5.58 -18.74 5.13
C THR A 265 5.66 -17.82 6.35
N LEU A 266 4.53 -17.30 6.84
CA LEU A 266 4.48 -16.51 8.07
C LEU A 266 4.91 -17.32 9.30
N SER A 267 4.48 -18.58 9.37
CA SER A 267 4.87 -19.49 10.46
C SER A 267 6.38 -19.74 10.44
N ALA A 268 6.97 -19.98 9.27
CA ALA A 268 8.43 -20.17 9.12
C ALA A 268 9.24 -18.94 9.58
N LEU A 269 8.75 -17.73 9.31
CA LEU A 269 9.40 -16.48 9.77
C LEU A 269 9.31 -16.27 11.28
N ASN A 270 8.25 -16.79 11.91
CA ASN A 270 8.03 -16.64 13.35
C ASN A 270 8.66 -17.77 14.19
N MET A 271 9.07 -18.88 13.58
CA MET A 271 9.69 -20.02 14.30
C MET A 271 10.97 -19.61 15.04
N HIS A 272 11.81 -18.76 14.44
CA HIS A 272 13.05 -18.31 15.09
C HIS A 272 12.85 -17.28 16.22
N LYS A 273 11.71 -16.61 16.30
CA LYS A 273 11.45 -15.66 17.41
C LYS A 273 11.20 -16.34 18.76
N LYS A 274 10.81 -17.62 18.77
CA LYS A 274 10.53 -18.36 20.01
C LYS A 274 11.77 -19.00 20.63
N GLU A 275 12.85 -19.15 19.87
CA GLU A 275 14.11 -19.73 20.36
C GLU A 275 14.98 -18.70 21.08
N ASP A 276 14.82 -17.41 20.76
CA ASP A 276 15.56 -16.30 21.39
C ASP A 276 14.89 -15.76 22.68
N GLU A 277 13.71 -16.27 23.06
CA GLU A 277 12.96 -15.89 24.28
C GLU A 277 12.99 -16.97 25.39
N GLN A 278 13.84 -18.00 25.26
CA GLN A 278 14.11 -19.03 26.29
C GLN A 278 15.54 -18.94 26.81
#